data_AF-A0A7F8Q868-F1
#
_entry.id   AF-A0A7F8Q868-F1
#
_cell.length_a   1.000
_cell.length_b   1.000
_cell.length_c   1.000
_cell.angle_alpha   90.00
_cell.angle_beta   90.00
_cell.angle_gamma   90.00
#
_symmetry.space_group_name_H-M   'P 1'
#
loop_
_entity.id
_entity.type
_entity.pdbx_description
1 polymer ?
#
loop_
_entity_poly.entity_id
_entity_poly.type
_entity_poly.pdbx_seq_one_letter_code
_entity_poly.pdbx_strand_id
1 'polypeptide(L)'
;MSDGLGMRYAFIGPLETMHLNAEGMLSYCDKYSEGMQRVLKTFGPIPDFSGATVEKVNQAMCVKVPDDPEHLAARRQWRDECLLRLAKLKRQMQSQ
;
A
#
# COMPACT_ATOMS: atom_id res chain seq x y z
N MET A 1 4.08 0.04 4.56
CA MET A 1 3.36 0.52 3.36
C MET A 1 3.36 2.04 3.32
N SER A 2 2.86 2.73 4.35
CA SER A 2 2.78 4.20 4.45
C SER A 2 4.09 4.93 4.16
N ASP A 3 5.18 4.49 4.78
CA ASP A 3 6.48 5.21 4.77
C ASP A 3 7.48 4.59 3.79
N GLY A 4 7.00 4.08 2.67
CA GLY A 4 7.82 3.38 1.68
C GLY A 4 7.07 3.15 0.38
N LEU A 5 6.69 1.88 0.10
CA LEU A 5 6.04 1.51 -1.16
C LEU A 5 4.79 2.34 -1.51
N GLY A 6 4.03 2.79 -0.51
CA GLY A 6 2.84 3.62 -0.72
C GLY A 6 3.12 5.02 -1.27
N MET A 7 4.31 5.58 -1.02
CA MET A 7 4.64 6.94 -1.46
C MET A 7 4.73 7.04 -2.99
N ARG A 8 5.38 6.07 -3.66
CA ARG A 8 5.42 6.03 -5.13
C ARG A 8 4.04 5.74 -5.72
N TYR A 9 3.24 4.90 -5.08
CA TYR A 9 1.89 4.55 -5.53
C TYR A 9 0.86 5.68 -5.38
N ALA A 10 1.19 6.71 -4.61
CA ALA A 10 0.40 7.94 -4.63
C ALA A 10 0.53 8.69 -5.97
N PHE A 11 1.56 8.42 -6.78
CA PHE A 11 1.84 9.15 -8.03
C PHE A 11 1.81 8.28 -9.27
N ILE A 12 2.47 7.12 -9.26
CA ILE A 12 2.65 6.23 -10.41
C ILE A 12 2.12 4.83 -10.13
N GLY A 13 1.66 4.15 -11.17
CA GLY A 13 1.16 2.78 -11.08
C GLY A 13 2.26 1.74 -10.84
N PRO A 14 1.93 0.49 -10.46
CA PRO A 14 2.91 -0.57 -10.23
C PRO A 14 3.68 -0.97 -11.51
N LEU A 15 3.05 -0.93 -12.69
CA LEU A 15 3.73 -1.26 -13.94
C LEU A 15 4.69 -0.16 -14.39
N GLU A 16 4.29 1.11 -14.25
CA GLU A 16 5.17 2.26 -14.47
C GLU A 16 6.32 2.28 -13.46
N THR A 17 6.05 1.88 -12.21
CA THR A 17 7.08 1.66 -11.19
C THR A 17 8.09 0.59 -11.65
N MET A 18 7.65 -0.53 -12.23
CA MET A 18 8.56 -1.52 -12.80
C MET A 18 9.37 -0.92 -13.95
N HIS A 19 8.70 -0.20 -14.86
CA HIS A 19 9.34 0.43 -16.01
C HIS A 19 10.44 1.42 -15.59
N LEU A 20 10.21 2.25 -14.57
CA LEU A 20 11.13 3.30 -14.10
C LEU A 20 12.19 2.81 -13.10
N ASN A 21 12.00 1.64 -12.46
CA ASN A 21 12.99 1.05 -11.54
C ASN A 21 14.07 0.24 -12.26
N ALA A 22 14.04 0.20 -13.58
CA ALA A 22 15.06 -0.36 -14.44
C ALA A 22 15.13 0.47 -15.73
N GLU A 23 15.88 -0.01 -16.73
CA GLU A 23 15.94 0.61 -18.05
C GLU A 23 14.75 0.17 -18.90
N GLY A 24 13.54 0.45 -18.41
CA GLY A 24 12.28 0.00 -19.00
C GLY A 24 11.81 -1.39 -18.52
N MET A 25 10.59 -1.72 -18.93
CA MET A 25 9.88 -2.94 -18.50
C MET A 25 10.65 -4.23 -18.83
N LEU A 26 11.26 -4.31 -20.03
CA LEU A 26 12.03 -5.49 -20.43
C LEU A 26 13.26 -5.68 -19.53
N SER A 27 14.03 -4.61 -19.29
CA SER A 27 15.16 -4.62 -18.35
C SER A 27 14.74 -5.03 -16.94
N TYR A 28 13.57 -4.59 -16.48
CA TYR A 28 13.04 -4.97 -15.18
C TYR A 28 12.74 -6.48 -15.12
N CYS A 29 12.08 -7.02 -16.14
CA CYS A 29 11.77 -8.45 -16.21
C CYS A 29 13.05 -9.29 -16.30
N ASP A 30 14.04 -8.90 -17.10
CA ASP A 30 15.31 -9.61 -17.21
C ASP A 30 16.03 -9.70 -15.87
N LYS A 31 16.02 -8.61 -15.08
CA LYS A 31 16.70 -8.54 -13.78
C LYS A 31 15.94 -9.23 -12.65
N TYR A 32 14.60 -9.14 -12.64
CA TYR A 32 13.83 -9.44 -11.43
C TYR A 32 12.75 -10.51 -11.60
N SER A 33 12.42 -10.96 -12.81
CA SER A 33 11.32 -11.91 -13.03
C SER A 33 11.53 -13.25 -12.33
N GLU A 34 12.75 -13.78 -12.32
CA GLU A 34 13.08 -15.02 -11.60
C GLU A 34 12.81 -14.89 -10.09
N GLY A 35 13.25 -13.77 -9.50
CA GLY A 35 13.00 -13.45 -8.10
C GLY A 35 11.52 -13.29 -7.80
N MET A 36 10.78 -12.58 -8.66
CA MET A 36 9.32 -12.43 -8.53
C MET A 36 8.61 -13.80 -8.56
N GLN A 37 8.94 -14.67 -9.51
CA GLN A 37 8.36 -16.00 -9.59
C GLN A 37 8.69 -16.84 -8.35
N ARG A 38 9.94 -16.79 -7.87
CA ARG A 38 10.37 -17.53 -6.68
C ARG A 38 9.60 -17.08 -5.44
N VAL A 39 9.45 -15.77 -5.22
CA VAL A 39 8.68 -15.23 -4.09
C VAL A 39 7.21 -15.63 -4.21
N LEU A 40 6.59 -15.46 -5.37
CA LEU A 40 5.17 -15.80 -5.57
C LEU A 40 4.88 -17.28 -5.36
N LYS A 41 5.79 -18.19 -5.76
CA LYS A 41 5.67 -19.63 -5.52
C LYS A 41 5.66 -20.02 -4.03
N THR A 42 6.10 -19.13 -3.14
CA THR A 42 6.13 -19.39 -1.69
C THR A 42 4.94 -18.81 -0.93
N PHE A 43 3.98 -18.19 -1.64
CA PHE A 43 2.78 -17.69 -0.99
C PHE A 43 1.95 -18.86 -0.45
N GLY A 44 1.49 -18.71 0.79
CA GLY A 44 0.61 -19.69 1.43
C GLY A 44 -0.78 -19.74 0.78
N PRO A 45 -1.65 -20.62 1.27
CA PRO A 45 -3.04 -20.69 0.82
C PRO A 45 -3.80 -19.39 1.13
N ILE A 46 -4.96 -19.24 0.51
CA ILE A 46 -5.87 -18.11 0.78
C ILE A 46 -6.26 -18.15 2.27
N PRO A 47 -6.09 -17.05 3.02
CA PRO A 47 -6.52 -16.99 4.42
C PRO A 47 -8.04 -17.13 4.54
N ASP A 48 -8.50 -17.70 5.66
CA ASP A 48 -9.92 -17.80 6.02
C ASP A 48 -10.49 -16.51 6.63
N PHE A 49 -9.60 -15.57 6.98
CA PHE A 49 -9.90 -14.31 7.67
C PHE A 49 -10.67 -14.48 8.99
N SER A 50 -10.36 -15.55 9.73
CA SER A 50 -11.10 -15.92 10.95
C SER A 50 -10.17 -16.28 12.13
N GLY A 51 -10.78 -16.56 13.29
CA GLY A 51 -10.12 -17.09 14.48
C GLY A 51 -8.99 -16.23 15.08
N ALA A 52 -7.98 -16.90 15.64
CA ALA A 52 -6.92 -16.24 16.40
C ALA A 52 -6.13 -15.18 15.60
N THR A 53 -6.03 -15.35 14.27
CA THR A 53 -5.31 -14.38 13.43
C THR A 53 -6.07 -13.06 13.32
N VAL A 54 -7.38 -13.09 13.10
CA VAL A 54 -8.17 -11.85 13.02
C VAL A 54 -8.23 -11.14 14.37
N GLU A 55 -8.32 -11.89 15.48
CA GLU A 55 -8.27 -11.33 16.84
C GLU A 55 -6.93 -10.63 17.10
N LYS A 56 -5.81 -11.26 16.73
CA LYS A 56 -4.48 -10.67 16.88
C LYS A 56 -4.30 -9.42 16.02
N VAL A 57 -4.80 -9.42 14.78
CA VAL A 57 -4.79 -8.24 13.92
C VAL A 57 -5.64 -7.12 14.53
N ASN A 58 -6.85 -7.44 15.00
CA ASN A 58 -7.74 -6.47 15.64
C ASN A 58 -7.08 -5.83 16.87
N GLN A 59 -6.52 -6.65 17.77
CA GLN A 59 -5.80 -6.15 18.95
C GLN A 59 -4.68 -5.17 18.57
N ALA A 60 -3.85 -5.52 17.58
CA ALA A 60 -2.78 -4.63 17.11
C ALA A 60 -3.29 -3.33 16.47
N MET A 61 -4.46 -3.38 15.81
CA MET A 61 -5.10 -2.18 15.26
C MET A 61 -5.69 -1.31 16.37
N CYS A 62 -6.39 -1.90 17.35
CA CYS A 62 -7.00 -1.21 18.49
C CYS A 62 -5.97 -0.50 19.37
N VAL A 63 -4.74 -1.03 19.48
CA VAL A 63 -3.63 -0.34 20.16
C VAL A 63 -3.30 1.02 19.51
N LYS A 64 -3.46 1.13 18.19
CA LYS A 64 -3.18 2.37 17.45
C LYS A 64 -4.41 3.27 17.32
N VAL A 65 -5.57 2.64 17.13
CA VAL A 65 -6.85 3.29 16.89
C VAL A 65 -7.92 2.45 17.58
N PRO A 66 -8.35 2.81 18.79
CA PRO A 66 -9.47 2.14 19.47
C PRO A 66 -10.68 2.00 18.54
N ASP A 67 -11.40 0.89 18.67
CA ASP A 67 -12.51 0.50 17.81
C ASP A 67 -13.87 1.07 18.26
N ASP A 68 -13.88 1.98 19.23
CA ASP A 68 -15.06 2.76 19.56
C ASP A 68 -15.38 3.82 18.47
N PRO A 69 -16.65 4.25 18.36
CA PRO A 69 -17.08 5.15 17.29
C PRO A 69 -16.31 6.47 17.22
N GLU A 70 -15.87 7.02 18.35
CA GLU A 70 -15.23 8.33 18.42
C GLU A 70 -13.82 8.28 17.84
N HIS A 71 -12.99 7.34 18.29
CA HIS A 71 -11.61 7.20 17.80
C HIS A 71 -11.55 6.79 16.33
N LEU A 72 -12.45 5.91 15.91
CA LEU A 72 -12.57 5.54 14.50
C LEU A 72 -12.98 6.75 13.64
N ALA A 73 -13.94 7.57 14.09
CA ALA A 73 -14.34 8.78 13.37
C ALA A 73 -13.20 9.79 13.28
N ALA A 74 -12.51 10.07 14.38
CA ALA A 74 -11.36 10.97 14.42
C ALA A 74 -10.23 10.52 13.47
N ARG A 75 -9.93 9.21 13.44
CA ARG A 75 -8.90 8.68 12.55
C ARG A 75 -9.29 8.75 11.08
N ARG A 76 -10.58 8.53 10.75
CA ARG A 76 -11.11 8.71 9.39
C ARG A 76 -11.02 10.17 8.94
N GLN A 77 -11.36 11.12 9.82
CA GLN A 77 -11.22 12.54 9.52
C GLN A 77 -9.77 12.90 9.18
N TRP A 78 -8.80 12.48 10.00
CA TRP A 78 -7.38 12.67 9.72
C TRP A 78 -6.96 12.08 8.36
N ARG A 79 -7.41 10.86 8.05
CA ARG A 79 -7.14 10.22 6.75
C ARG A 79 -7.68 11.07 5.60
N ASP A 80 -8.90 11.56 5.72
CA ASP A 80 -9.56 12.32 4.66
C ASP A 80 -8.92 13.69 4.46
N GLU A 81 -8.42 14.33 5.52
CA GLU A 81 -7.59 15.54 5.43
C GLU A 81 -6.26 15.28 4.70
N CYS A 82 -5.59 14.14 4.98
CA CYS A 82 -4.41 13.73 4.22
C CYS A 82 -4.73 13.51 2.74
N LEU A 83 -5.84 12.85 2.42
CA LEU A 83 -6.28 12.61 1.04
C LEU A 83 -6.62 13.92 0.31
N LEU A 84 -7.28 14.87 0.98
CA LEU A 84 -7.57 16.19 0.44
C LEU A 84 -6.29 16.93 0.06
N ARG A 85 -5.29 16.92 0.93
CA ARG A 85 -3.98 17.56 0.68
C ARG A 85 -3.25 16.87 -0.46
N LEU A 86 -3.25 15.53 -0.50
CA LEU A 86 -2.65 14.76 -1.59
C LEU A 86 -3.32 15.05 -2.94
N ALA A 87 -4.65 15.16 -2.98
CA ALA A 87 -5.39 15.50 -4.19
C ALA A 87 -5.07 16.92 -4.69
N LYS A 88 -4.87 17.88 -3.79
CA LYS A 88 -4.38 19.23 -4.16
C LYS A 88 -2.96 19.16 -4.74
N LEU A 89 -2.06 18.46 -4.07
CA LEU A 89 -0.68 18.27 -4.54
C LEU A 89 -0.63 17.62 -5.93
N LYS A 90 -1.36 16.52 -6.14
CA LYS A 90 -1.39 15.82 -7.44
C LYS A 90 -1.90 16.72 -8.58
N ARG A 91 -2.92 17.55 -8.33
CA ARG A 91 -3.41 18.51 -9.33
C ARG A 91 -2.38 19.58 -9.68
N GLN A 92 -1.56 20.01 -8.72
CA GLN A 92 -0.46 20.96 -8.97
C GLN A 92 0.67 20.32 -9.77
N MET A 93 0.89 19.01 -9.62
CA MET A 93 1.92 18.28 -10.34
C MET A 93 1.50 17.85 -11.76
N GLN A 94 0.21 17.87 -12.09
CA GLN A 94 -0.34 17.54 -13.42
C GLN A 94 -0.07 18.64 -14.49
N SER A 95 1.08 19.31 -14.43
CA SER A 95 1.54 20.22 -15.48
C SER A 95 2.42 19.48 -16.48
N GLN A 96 1.89 18.43 -17.14
CA GLN A 96 2.36 17.86 -18.40
C GLN A 96 1.18 17.17 -19.08
#